data_AF-A0A7X9D9P3-F1
#
_entry.id   AF-A0A7X9D9P3-F1
#
_cell.length_a   1.000
_cell.length_b   1.000
_cell.length_c   1.000
_cell.angle_alpha   90.00
_cell.angle_beta   90.00
_cell.angle_gamma   90.00
#
_symmetry.space_group_name_H-M   'P 1'
#
loop_
_entity.id
_entity.type
_entity.pdbx_description
1 polymer ?
#
loop_
_entity_poly.entity_id
_entity_poly.type
_entity_poly.pdbx_seq_one_letter_code
_entity_poly.pdbx_strand_id
1 'polypeptide(L)'
;MKRLLFFVSIAIAGCSCSGKGWTSDEDALIVYPREGEAKAVRIEPFDDDIIRVSATPDKFGDEQSLVVLPKTKKVPFTVAEEGEFLLLTTSGLQVEISKTSGAVRFLDLNGNAILQEQAGGRTFEAMQVDGVKGYELRQIFESSANEAIYGLGQHQAHEMNYKGKNEELFQYNTKVSIPFIVSTKNYGLLWDNYSLTRYGDPRPYGQMNQFKLYDVEGKEGGLTATYIDNVATNHVFTVRNESTIDYENLETVENFPDGMDFNNAKITWEGDIEPLEDGVYRFLLYYAGY
;
A
#
# COMPACT_ATOMS: atom_id res chain seq x y z
N MET A 1 7.24 -84.52 -7.89
CA MET A 1 6.93 -83.46 -6.92
C MET A 1 7.17 -82.11 -7.59
N LYS A 2 6.10 -81.45 -8.05
CA LYS A 2 6.14 -80.13 -8.70
C LYS A 2 5.88 -79.06 -7.63
N ARG A 3 6.77 -78.09 -7.47
CA ARG A 3 6.49 -76.84 -6.78
C ARG A 3 6.76 -75.69 -7.74
N LEU A 4 5.67 -75.13 -8.27
CA LEU A 4 5.63 -73.96 -9.11
C LEU A 4 5.65 -72.74 -8.16
N LEU A 5 6.73 -71.98 -8.12
CA LEU A 5 6.76 -70.68 -7.43
C LEU A 5 6.29 -69.61 -8.42
N PHE A 6 5.10 -69.09 -8.19
CA PHE A 6 4.58 -67.90 -8.87
C PHE A 6 5.10 -66.67 -8.12
N PHE A 7 6.03 -65.94 -8.72
CA PHE A 7 6.38 -64.59 -8.26
C PHE A 7 5.34 -63.61 -8.82
N VAL A 8 4.47 -63.11 -7.93
CA VAL A 8 3.59 -61.98 -8.24
C VAL A 8 4.39 -60.71 -8.02
N SER A 9 4.86 -60.10 -9.10
CA SER A 9 5.42 -58.74 -9.07
C SER A 9 4.28 -57.75 -8.94
N ILE A 10 4.04 -57.28 -7.71
CA ILE A 10 3.16 -56.13 -7.45
C ILE A 10 3.93 -54.88 -7.89
N ALA A 11 3.60 -54.37 -9.07
CA ALA A 11 4.02 -53.04 -9.49
C ALA A 11 3.21 -52.01 -8.68
N ILE A 12 3.81 -51.52 -7.60
CA ILE A 12 3.32 -50.34 -6.89
C ILE A 12 3.62 -49.14 -7.78
N ALA A 13 2.65 -48.74 -8.61
CA ALA A 13 2.65 -47.44 -9.25
C ALA A 13 2.40 -46.39 -8.16
N GLY A 14 3.47 -45.92 -7.53
CA GLY A 14 3.41 -44.75 -6.67
C GLY A 14 3.06 -43.54 -7.52
N CYS A 15 1.79 -43.13 -7.52
CA CYS A 15 1.43 -41.76 -7.87
C CYS A 15 2.05 -40.85 -6.82
N SER A 16 3.25 -40.35 -7.11
CA SER A 16 3.80 -39.20 -6.41
C SER A 16 2.95 -37.99 -6.82
N CYS A 17 1.88 -37.73 -6.07
CA CYS A 17 1.16 -36.45 -6.13
C CYS A 17 2.03 -35.37 -5.47
N SER A 18 3.20 -35.09 -6.05
CA SER A 18 3.82 -33.78 -5.92
C SER A 18 3.01 -32.86 -6.82
N GLY A 19 1.98 -32.20 -6.27
CA GLY A 19 1.14 -31.28 -7.03
C GLY A 19 2.00 -30.23 -7.73
N LYS A 20 1.62 -29.82 -8.94
CA LYS A 20 2.41 -28.95 -9.84
C LYS A 20 2.80 -27.58 -9.26
N GLY A 21 2.38 -27.25 -8.04
CA GLY A 21 2.58 -25.93 -7.42
C GLY A 21 1.68 -24.85 -8.02
N TRP A 22 0.76 -25.23 -8.90
CA TRP A 22 -0.24 -24.35 -9.51
C TRP A 22 -1.41 -25.18 -10.05
N THR A 23 -2.54 -24.51 -10.27
CA THR A 23 -3.75 -25.04 -10.91
C THR A 23 -4.31 -23.97 -11.84
N SER A 24 -4.90 -24.37 -12.96
CA SER A 24 -5.62 -23.46 -13.85
C SER A 24 -6.94 -24.07 -14.25
N ASP A 25 -7.97 -23.24 -14.36
CA ASP A 25 -9.23 -23.56 -15.01
C ASP A 25 -9.47 -22.58 -16.17
N GLU A 26 -10.73 -22.43 -16.60
CA GLU A 26 -11.12 -21.53 -17.68
C GLU A 26 -11.22 -20.05 -17.28
N ASP A 27 -11.18 -19.74 -15.98
CA ASP A 27 -11.38 -18.39 -15.44
C ASP A 27 -10.10 -17.82 -14.82
N ALA A 28 -9.24 -18.66 -14.25
CA ALA A 28 -8.06 -18.21 -13.54
C ALA A 28 -6.90 -19.22 -13.52
N LEU A 29 -5.71 -18.67 -13.27
CA LEU A 29 -4.52 -19.40 -12.85
C LEU A 29 -4.27 -19.13 -11.36
N ILE A 30 -4.05 -20.18 -10.57
CA ILE A 30 -3.65 -20.09 -9.16
C ILE A 30 -2.27 -20.71 -9.01
N VAL A 31 -1.33 -19.95 -8.48
CA VAL A 31 0.02 -20.39 -8.13
C VAL A 31 0.11 -20.53 -6.62
N TYR A 32 0.77 -21.58 -6.14
CA TYR A 32 1.07 -21.84 -4.74
C TYR A 32 2.58 -21.67 -4.53
N PRO A 33 3.03 -20.46 -4.15
CA PRO A 33 4.46 -20.15 -4.03
C PRO A 33 5.15 -21.06 -3.02
N ARG A 34 6.41 -21.40 -3.29
CA ARG A 34 7.24 -22.19 -2.36
C ARG A 34 7.80 -21.34 -1.21
N GLU A 35 7.95 -20.04 -1.44
CA GLU A 35 8.54 -19.07 -0.53
C GLU A 35 7.69 -17.79 -0.48
N GLY A 36 7.97 -16.95 0.53
CA GLY A 36 7.23 -15.71 0.78
C GLY A 36 6.01 -15.91 1.67
N GLU A 37 5.35 -14.79 1.97
CA GLU A 37 4.21 -14.75 2.88
C GLU A 37 2.91 -15.25 2.22
N ALA A 38 2.74 -15.01 0.91
CA ALA A 38 1.58 -15.50 0.17
C ALA A 38 1.61 -17.04 0.02
N LYS A 39 0.52 -17.71 0.39
CA LYS A 39 0.31 -19.15 0.18
C LYS A 39 -0.41 -19.47 -1.12
N ALA A 40 -1.15 -18.50 -1.66
CA ALA A 40 -1.74 -18.59 -2.99
C ALA A 40 -1.76 -17.22 -3.67
N VAL A 41 -1.52 -17.21 -4.97
CA VAL A 41 -1.64 -16.06 -5.86
C VAL A 41 -2.51 -16.44 -7.04
N ARG A 42 -3.65 -15.76 -7.20
CA ARG A 42 -4.62 -15.97 -8.28
C ARG A 42 -4.51 -14.84 -9.30
N ILE A 43 -4.40 -15.23 -10.57
CA ILE A 43 -4.40 -14.37 -11.75
C ILE A 43 -5.68 -14.67 -12.52
N GLU A 44 -6.57 -13.68 -12.58
CA GLU A 44 -7.89 -13.81 -13.20
C GLU A 44 -8.04 -12.76 -14.31
N PRO A 45 -8.05 -13.16 -15.59
CA PRO A 45 -8.36 -12.24 -16.68
C PRO A 45 -9.82 -11.76 -16.62
N PHE A 46 -10.01 -10.44 -16.49
CA PHE A 46 -11.31 -9.75 -16.53
C PHE A 46 -11.64 -9.24 -17.94
N ASP A 47 -10.62 -8.80 -18.67
CA ASP A 47 -10.65 -8.52 -20.11
C ASP A 47 -9.28 -8.89 -20.71
N ASP A 48 -9.14 -8.72 -22.02
CA ASP A 48 -7.91 -9.02 -22.77
C ASP A 48 -6.71 -8.23 -22.23
N ASP A 49 -6.92 -7.04 -21.67
CA ASP A 49 -5.92 -6.14 -21.09
C ASP A 49 -6.17 -5.79 -19.61
N ILE A 50 -7.15 -6.44 -18.96
CA ILE A 50 -7.49 -6.22 -17.54
C ILE A 50 -7.33 -7.53 -16.78
N ILE A 51 -6.39 -7.57 -15.83
CA ILE A 51 -6.11 -8.74 -15.01
C ILE A 51 -6.34 -8.39 -13.54
N ARG A 52 -7.14 -9.20 -12.84
CA ARG A 52 -7.22 -9.16 -11.39
C ARG A 52 -6.17 -10.08 -10.79
N VAL A 53 -5.36 -9.53 -9.89
CA VAL A 53 -4.43 -10.28 -9.05
C VAL A 53 -4.98 -10.34 -7.64
N SER A 54 -5.00 -11.51 -7.04
CA SER A 54 -5.34 -11.70 -5.62
C SER A 54 -4.27 -12.56 -4.96
N ALA A 55 -3.77 -12.14 -3.81
CA ALA A 55 -2.80 -12.92 -3.03
C ALA A 55 -3.29 -13.06 -1.59
N THR A 56 -3.05 -14.21 -0.98
CA THR A 56 -3.48 -14.50 0.40
C THR A 56 -2.43 -15.34 1.13
N PRO A 57 -2.18 -15.07 2.43
CA PRO A 57 -1.36 -15.93 3.30
C PRO A 57 -2.14 -17.13 3.86
N ASP A 58 -3.44 -17.25 3.55
CA ASP A 58 -4.32 -18.34 3.96
C ASP A 58 -5.21 -18.80 2.78
N LYS A 59 -6.53 -18.66 2.90
CA LYS A 59 -7.50 -18.94 1.83
C LYS A 59 -7.98 -17.64 1.18
N PHE A 60 -8.47 -17.74 -0.05
CA PHE A 60 -9.16 -16.61 -0.66
C PHE A 60 -10.49 -16.39 0.05
N GLY A 61 -10.80 -15.12 0.34
CA GLY A 61 -12.13 -14.72 0.79
C GLY A 61 -13.16 -14.79 -0.35
N ASP A 62 -14.44 -14.79 0.02
CA ASP A 62 -15.60 -14.82 -0.88
C ASP A 62 -16.30 -13.46 -0.98
N GLU A 63 -15.68 -12.41 -0.42
CA GLU A 63 -16.20 -11.05 -0.44
C GLU A 63 -16.28 -10.52 -1.87
N GLN A 64 -17.43 -9.94 -2.20
CA GLN A 64 -17.65 -9.27 -3.47
C GLN A 64 -17.10 -7.86 -3.43
N SER A 65 -16.51 -7.43 -4.55
CA SER A 65 -16.10 -6.04 -4.71
C SER A 65 -17.30 -5.11 -4.71
N LEU A 66 -17.17 -3.96 -4.05
CA LEU A 66 -18.15 -2.87 -4.07
C LEU A 66 -18.01 -1.98 -5.31
N VAL A 67 -16.88 -2.07 -6.04
CA VAL A 67 -16.56 -1.18 -7.17
C VAL A 67 -16.33 -1.91 -8.49
N VAL A 68 -15.87 -3.16 -8.44
CA VAL A 68 -15.68 -3.99 -9.64
C VAL A 68 -16.99 -4.73 -9.95
N LEU A 69 -17.52 -4.48 -11.16
CA LEU A 69 -18.73 -5.15 -11.63
C LEU A 69 -18.46 -6.64 -11.95
N PRO A 70 -19.49 -7.51 -11.87
CA PRO A 70 -19.36 -8.90 -12.29
C PRO A 70 -18.89 -9.03 -13.75
N LYS A 71 -18.08 -10.06 -14.02
CA LYS A 71 -17.64 -10.40 -15.38
C LYS A 71 -18.85 -10.66 -16.28
N THR A 72 -18.87 -10.05 -17.46
CA THR A 72 -19.94 -10.24 -18.45
C THR A 72 -19.54 -11.21 -19.56
N LYS A 73 -18.25 -11.53 -19.69
CA LYS A 73 -17.70 -12.44 -20.70
C LYS A 73 -16.56 -13.29 -20.13
N LYS A 74 -16.34 -14.45 -20.75
CA LYS A 74 -15.14 -15.25 -20.55
C LYS A 74 -14.00 -14.66 -21.40
N VAL A 75 -12.79 -14.66 -20.84
CA VAL A 75 -11.59 -14.16 -21.51
C VAL A 75 -10.70 -15.36 -21.82
N PRO A 76 -10.49 -15.71 -23.10
CA PRO A 76 -9.58 -16.80 -23.46
C PRO A 76 -8.15 -16.47 -23.04
N PHE A 77 -7.48 -17.43 -22.41
CA PHE A 77 -6.05 -17.35 -22.12
C PHE A 77 -5.37 -18.72 -22.24
N THR A 78 -4.04 -18.69 -22.36
CA THR A 78 -3.21 -19.90 -22.30
C THR A 78 -2.20 -19.78 -21.16
N VAL A 79 -1.80 -20.91 -20.60
CA VAL A 79 -0.73 -20.98 -19.58
C VAL A 79 0.41 -21.85 -20.12
N ALA A 80 1.60 -21.26 -20.20
CA ALA A 80 2.84 -21.99 -20.47
C ALA A 80 3.69 -22.08 -19.20
N GLU A 81 4.39 -23.19 -19.03
CA GLU A 81 5.35 -23.38 -17.94
C GLU A 81 6.77 -23.24 -18.48
N GLU A 82 7.51 -22.27 -17.96
CA GLU A 82 8.84 -21.88 -18.42
C GLU A 82 9.83 -21.93 -17.25
N GLY A 83 10.26 -23.14 -16.91
CA GLY A 83 11.18 -23.39 -15.79
C GLY A 83 10.61 -22.96 -14.44
N GLU A 84 11.11 -21.85 -13.92
CA GLU A 84 10.72 -21.26 -12.63
C GLU A 84 9.53 -20.30 -12.73
N PHE A 85 9.01 -20.09 -13.94
CA PHE A 85 7.93 -19.17 -14.21
C PHE A 85 6.73 -19.87 -14.87
N LEU A 86 5.56 -19.27 -14.68
CA LEU A 86 4.35 -19.54 -15.45
C LEU A 86 4.04 -18.29 -16.27
N LEU A 87 3.69 -18.46 -17.52
CA LEU A 87 3.31 -17.38 -18.42
C LEU A 87 1.84 -17.56 -18.81
N LEU A 88 0.97 -16.72 -18.24
CA LEU A 88 -0.41 -16.57 -18.67
C LEU A 88 -0.45 -15.56 -19.83
N THR A 89 -1.10 -15.90 -20.94
CA THR A 89 -1.21 -15.03 -22.12
C THR A 89 -2.66 -14.86 -22.53
N THR A 90 -3.13 -13.62 -22.60
CA THR A 90 -4.40 -13.22 -23.23
C THR A 90 -4.12 -12.74 -24.66
N SER A 91 -5.14 -12.26 -25.37
CA SER A 91 -4.94 -11.56 -26.65
C SER A 91 -4.34 -10.16 -26.51
N GLY A 92 -4.31 -9.58 -25.31
CA GLY A 92 -3.85 -8.21 -25.07
C GLY A 92 -2.49 -8.10 -24.38
N LEU A 93 -2.15 -9.04 -23.48
CA LEU A 93 -0.91 -8.98 -22.68
C LEU A 93 -0.46 -10.36 -22.19
N GLN A 94 0.72 -10.40 -21.57
CA GLN A 94 1.21 -11.58 -20.86
C GLN A 94 1.43 -11.26 -19.37
N VAL A 95 1.26 -12.27 -18.53
CA VAL A 95 1.53 -12.21 -17.09
C VAL A 95 2.51 -13.33 -16.76
N GLU A 96 3.72 -12.96 -16.36
CA GLU A 96 4.76 -13.86 -15.87
C GLU A 96 4.66 -13.97 -14.34
N ILE A 97 4.62 -15.18 -13.80
CA ILE A 97 4.47 -15.45 -12.38
C ILE A 97 5.57 -16.40 -11.90
N SER A 98 6.31 -16.00 -10.87
CA SER A 98 7.31 -16.87 -10.25
C SER A 98 6.65 -18.01 -9.46
N LYS A 99 7.05 -19.25 -9.73
CA LYS A 99 6.65 -20.43 -8.93
C LYS A 99 7.29 -20.44 -7.54
N THR A 100 8.40 -19.72 -7.36
CA THR A 100 9.07 -19.63 -6.06
C THR A 100 8.37 -18.63 -5.16
N SER A 101 8.24 -17.37 -5.59
CA SER A 101 7.79 -16.27 -4.73
C SER A 101 6.34 -15.83 -4.97
N GLY A 102 5.72 -16.28 -6.07
CA GLY A 102 4.42 -15.74 -6.51
C GLY A 102 4.48 -14.28 -6.95
N ALA A 103 5.69 -13.76 -7.23
CA ALA A 103 5.85 -12.42 -7.77
C ALA A 103 5.29 -12.35 -9.19
N VAL A 104 4.59 -11.25 -9.51
CA VAL A 104 3.91 -11.04 -10.79
C VAL A 104 4.59 -9.95 -11.60
N ARG A 105 4.71 -10.18 -12.90
CA ARG A 105 5.18 -9.21 -13.88
C ARG A 105 4.25 -9.19 -15.10
N PHE A 106 3.79 -8.01 -15.46
CA PHE A 106 2.97 -7.75 -16.64
C PHE A 106 3.85 -7.37 -17.82
N LEU A 107 3.59 -7.98 -18.97
CA LEU A 107 4.34 -7.80 -20.21
C LEU A 107 3.40 -7.45 -21.35
N ASP A 108 3.89 -6.70 -22.33
CA ASP A 108 3.24 -6.67 -23.65
C ASP A 108 3.43 -8.03 -24.38
N LEU A 109 2.76 -8.21 -25.52
CA LEU A 109 2.86 -9.44 -26.31
C LEU A 109 4.24 -9.69 -26.93
N ASN A 110 5.14 -8.70 -26.89
CA ASN A 110 6.53 -8.83 -27.33
C ASN A 110 7.48 -9.17 -26.17
N GLY A 111 6.97 -9.31 -24.94
CA GLY A 111 7.75 -9.60 -23.74
C GLY A 111 8.37 -8.38 -23.06
N ASN A 112 8.02 -7.15 -23.47
CA ASN A 112 8.49 -5.94 -22.80
C ASN A 112 7.74 -5.72 -21.48
N ALA A 113 8.45 -5.40 -20.41
CA ALA A 113 7.83 -5.17 -19.10
C ALA A 113 6.97 -3.90 -19.08
N ILE A 114 5.73 -4.04 -18.58
CA ILE A 114 4.79 -2.94 -18.34
C ILE A 114 4.84 -2.54 -16.85
N LEU A 115 4.67 -3.52 -15.96
CA LEU A 115 4.66 -3.36 -14.51
C LEU A 115 5.24 -4.62 -13.87
N GLN A 116 6.06 -4.47 -12.84
CA GLN A 116 6.68 -5.60 -12.14
C GLN A 116 6.60 -5.38 -10.63
N GLU A 117 6.22 -6.42 -9.89
CA GLU A 117 6.33 -6.42 -8.44
C GLU A 117 7.80 -6.41 -7.99
N GLN A 118 8.11 -5.62 -6.97
CA GLN A 118 9.42 -5.65 -6.33
C GLN A 118 9.60 -6.97 -5.56
N ALA A 119 10.79 -7.56 -5.62
CA ALA A 119 11.11 -8.77 -4.87
C ALA A 119 10.94 -8.52 -3.36
N GLY A 120 10.14 -9.35 -2.68
CA GLY A 120 9.79 -9.16 -1.27
C GLY A 120 8.87 -7.96 -1.00
N GLY A 121 8.29 -7.36 -2.04
CA GLY A 121 7.43 -6.18 -1.92
C GLY A 121 6.01 -6.46 -1.41
N ARG A 122 5.68 -7.70 -1.09
CA ARG A 122 4.35 -8.10 -0.61
C ARG A 122 4.42 -8.53 0.85
N THR A 123 3.63 -7.89 1.71
CA THR A 123 3.53 -8.24 3.14
C THR A 123 2.09 -8.32 3.61
N PHE A 124 1.86 -9.19 4.60
CA PHE A 124 0.59 -9.41 5.29
C PHE A 124 0.84 -9.42 6.79
N GLU A 125 0.36 -8.40 7.49
CA GLU A 125 0.40 -8.36 8.95
C GLU A 125 -0.97 -8.68 9.52
N ALA A 126 -1.10 -9.77 10.28
CA ALA A 126 -2.39 -10.18 10.83
C ALA A 126 -2.94 -9.14 11.80
N MET A 127 -4.17 -8.71 11.59
CA MET A 127 -4.86 -7.74 12.43
C MET A 127 -6.26 -8.22 12.81
N GLN A 128 -6.83 -7.60 13.85
CA GLN A 128 -8.20 -7.85 14.28
C GLN A 128 -8.86 -6.55 14.75
N VAL A 129 -10.06 -6.28 14.26
CA VAL A 129 -10.89 -5.13 14.68
C VAL A 129 -12.28 -5.66 15.00
N ASP A 130 -12.80 -5.36 16.19
CA ASP A 130 -14.13 -5.80 16.65
C ASP A 130 -14.40 -7.31 16.47
N GLY A 131 -13.37 -8.12 16.68
CA GLY A 131 -13.44 -9.58 16.52
C GLY A 131 -13.29 -10.08 15.08
N VAL A 132 -13.34 -9.21 14.08
CA VAL A 132 -13.15 -9.54 12.67
C VAL A 132 -11.65 -9.57 12.36
N LYS A 133 -11.17 -10.70 11.83
CA LYS A 133 -9.77 -10.88 11.45
C LYS A 133 -9.53 -10.38 10.02
N GLY A 134 -8.35 -9.83 9.79
CA GLY A 134 -7.90 -9.40 8.47
C GLY A 134 -6.38 -9.31 8.43
N TYR A 135 -5.89 -8.58 7.43
CA TYR A 135 -4.47 -8.32 7.27
C TYR A 135 -4.26 -6.85 6.90
N GLU A 136 -3.26 -6.21 7.50
CA GLU A 136 -2.66 -5.02 6.91
C GLU A 136 -1.83 -5.46 5.70
N LEU A 137 -2.04 -4.77 4.58
CA LEU A 137 -1.52 -5.18 3.28
C LEU A 137 -0.51 -4.16 2.78
N ARG A 138 0.59 -4.67 2.21
CA ARG A 138 1.51 -3.86 1.43
C ARG A 138 1.84 -4.56 0.13
N GLN A 139 1.85 -3.81 -0.97
CA GLN A 139 2.39 -4.25 -2.25
C GLN A 139 3.28 -3.14 -2.81
N ILE A 140 4.49 -3.52 -3.22
CA ILE A 140 5.45 -2.62 -3.86
C ILE A 140 5.69 -3.09 -5.30
N PHE A 141 5.76 -2.12 -6.20
CA PHE A 141 6.11 -2.33 -7.60
C PHE A 141 7.37 -1.55 -7.94
N GLU A 142 8.18 -2.12 -8.84
CA GLU A 142 9.29 -1.41 -9.44
C GLU A 142 8.74 -0.25 -10.28
N SER A 143 9.39 0.90 -10.18
CA SER A 143 8.95 2.12 -10.86
C SER A 143 10.14 2.87 -11.42
N SER A 144 10.21 3.01 -12.75
CA SER A 144 11.38 3.60 -13.42
C SER A 144 11.53 5.09 -13.13
N ALA A 145 12.75 5.63 -13.24
CA ALA A 145 13.03 7.04 -12.93
C ALA A 145 12.24 8.04 -13.81
N ASN A 146 11.87 7.64 -15.02
CA ASN A 146 11.11 8.45 -15.99
C ASN A 146 9.60 8.17 -16.00
N GLU A 147 9.09 7.39 -15.03
CA GLU A 147 7.66 7.15 -14.87
C GLU A 147 7.01 8.30 -14.10
N ALA A 148 5.82 8.70 -14.53
CA ALA A 148 4.96 9.61 -13.79
C ALA A 148 3.64 8.92 -13.45
N ILE A 149 3.14 9.18 -12.25
CA ILE A 149 1.95 8.53 -11.67
C ILE A 149 0.90 9.60 -11.35
N TYR A 150 -0.34 9.36 -11.76
CA TYR A 150 -1.47 10.27 -11.56
C TYR A 150 -2.68 9.50 -11.02
N GLY A 151 -3.70 10.21 -10.54
CA GLY A 151 -4.94 9.62 -10.04
C GLY A 151 -5.11 9.85 -8.55
N LEU A 152 -5.34 8.77 -7.79
CA LEU A 152 -5.58 8.75 -6.34
C LEU A 152 -6.85 9.48 -5.85
N GLY A 153 -7.53 10.24 -6.72
CA GLY A 153 -8.76 10.97 -6.43
C GLY A 153 -8.57 12.49 -6.48
N GLN A 154 -9.24 13.20 -5.58
CA GLN A 154 -9.20 14.66 -5.44
C GLN A 154 -8.57 15.02 -4.09
N HIS A 155 -7.36 15.57 -4.12
CA HIS A 155 -6.60 15.96 -2.94
C HIS A 155 -6.25 17.45 -2.94
N GLN A 156 -5.98 18.02 -1.77
CA GLN A 156 -5.86 19.48 -1.58
C GLN A 156 -4.41 19.99 -1.46
N ALA A 157 -3.42 19.10 -1.56
CA ALA A 157 -2.01 19.46 -1.40
C ALA A 157 -1.33 20.00 -2.68
N HIS A 158 -2.11 20.28 -3.74
CA HIS A 158 -1.62 20.75 -5.04
C HIS A 158 -0.59 19.80 -5.72
N GLU A 159 -0.58 18.53 -5.32
CA GLU A 159 0.23 17.50 -5.95
C GLU A 159 -0.42 17.01 -7.25
N MET A 160 0.40 16.73 -8.27
CA MET A 160 -0.06 16.30 -9.59
C MET A 160 0.57 14.98 -10.03
N ASN A 161 1.90 14.95 -10.22
CA ASN A 161 2.65 13.72 -10.48
C ASN A 161 3.10 13.12 -9.14
N TYR A 162 2.46 12.03 -8.71
CA TYR A 162 2.72 11.31 -7.46
C TYR A 162 3.99 10.46 -7.46
N LYS A 163 4.79 10.43 -8.54
CA LYS A 163 6.07 9.73 -8.55
C LYS A 163 6.94 10.20 -7.38
N GLY A 164 7.25 9.27 -6.48
CA GLY A 164 8.04 9.55 -5.28
C GLY A 164 7.36 10.55 -4.35
N LYS A 165 6.03 10.58 -4.28
CA LYS A 165 5.25 11.34 -3.30
C LYS A 165 4.40 10.39 -2.45
N ASN A 166 3.75 10.97 -1.43
CA ASN A 166 2.94 10.24 -0.48
C ASN A 166 1.53 10.81 -0.48
N GLU A 167 0.53 9.95 -0.35
CA GLU A 167 -0.85 10.38 -0.12
C GLU A 167 -1.58 9.35 0.75
N GLU A 168 -2.28 9.84 1.76
CA GLU A 168 -3.18 9.03 2.58
C GLU A 168 -4.57 9.03 1.98
N LEU A 169 -5.13 7.84 1.79
CA LEU A 169 -6.41 7.64 1.14
C LEU A 169 -7.50 7.40 2.18
N PHE A 170 -8.10 8.49 2.65
CA PHE A 170 -9.29 8.52 3.48
C PHE A 170 -10.25 9.62 3.00
N GLN A 171 -11.52 9.50 3.34
CA GLN A 171 -12.55 10.45 2.95
C GLN A 171 -12.68 11.56 3.99
N TYR A 172 -12.64 12.82 3.56
CA TYR A 172 -12.87 13.97 4.42
C TYR A 172 -13.44 15.13 3.60
N ASN A 173 -14.04 16.13 4.25
CA ASN A 173 -14.54 17.29 3.51
C ASN A 173 -13.43 17.88 2.64
N THR A 174 -13.71 18.11 1.35
CA THR A 174 -12.79 18.53 0.26
C THR A 174 -11.79 17.47 -0.26
N LYS A 175 -11.58 16.37 0.45
CA LYS A 175 -10.66 15.28 0.09
C LYS A 175 -11.44 14.02 -0.31
N VAL A 176 -11.28 13.57 -1.55
CA VAL A 176 -11.95 12.37 -2.08
C VAL A 176 -10.90 11.37 -2.53
N SER A 177 -10.83 10.23 -1.86
CA SER A 177 -9.87 9.18 -2.21
C SER A 177 -10.49 8.17 -3.18
N ILE A 178 -9.80 7.95 -4.30
CA ILE A 178 -10.12 6.91 -5.28
C ILE A 178 -8.83 6.10 -5.49
N PRO A 179 -8.76 4.83 -5.04
CA PRO A 179 -7.53 4.04 -5.04
C PRO A 179 -7.20 3.49 -6.45
N PHE A 180 -7.12 4.39 -7.43
CA PHE A 180 -6.77 4.11 -8.81
C PHE A 180 -5.65 5.01 -9.26
N ILE A 181 -4.60 4.42 -9.83
CA ILE A 181 -3.48 5.16 -10.43
C ILE A 181 -3.43 4.92 -11.94
N VAL A 182 -2.89 5.92 -12.64
CA VAL A 182 -2.55 5.86 -14.07
C VAL A 182 -1.07 6.22 -14.22
N SER A 183 -0.35 5.41 -14.98
CA SER A 183 1.07 5.60 -15.28
C SER A 183 1.29 6.10 -16.71
N THR A 184 2.33 6.91 -16.91
CA THR A 184 2.83 7.25 -18.26
C THR A 184 3.44 6.06 -19.01
N LYS A 185 3.54 4.90 -18.37
CA LYS A 185 3.93 3.61 -18.97
C LYS A 185 2.74 2.85 -19.58
N ASN A 186 1.61 3.52 -19.77
CA ASN A 186 0.39 2.97 -20.39
C ASN A 186 -0.23 1.80 -19.61
N TYR A 187 -0.23 1.89 -18.28
CA TYR A 187 -1.03 1.00 -17.42
C TYR A 187 -1.78 1.81 -16.36
N GLY A 188 -2.84 1.21 -15.83
CA GLY A 188 -3.51 1.66 -14.62
C GLY A 188 -3.57 0.54 -13.59
N LEU A 189 -3.71 0.89 -12.32
CA LEU A 189 -3.85 -0.06 -11.22
C LEU A 189 -4.99 0.40 -10.32
N LEU A 190 -5.99 -0.46 -10.16
CA LEU A 190 -7.04 -0.33 -9.15
C LEU A 190 -6.65 -1.15 -7.92
N TRP A 191 -6.55 -0.49 -6.78
CA TRP A 191 -6.38 -1.13 -5.49
C TRP A 191 -7.74 -1.30 -4.82
N ASP A 192 -8.32 -2.49 -4.97
CA ASP A 192 -9.66 -2.81 -4.47
C ASP A 192 -9.65 -3.08 -2.95
N ASN A 193 -9.59 -1.99 -2.18
CA ASN A 193 -9.55 -1.99 -0.73
C ASN A 193 -10.35 -0.79 -0.20
N TYR A 194 -11.14 -1.02 0.87
CA TYR A 194 -12.04 -0.02 1.44
C TYR A 194 -11.57 0.54 2.79
N SER A 195 -10.46 0.04 3.32
CA SER A 195 -9.82 0.62 4.50
C SER A 195 -8.98 1.83 4.11
N LEU A 196 -8.52 2.58 5.12
CA LEU A 196 -7.49 3.59 4.92
C LEU A 196 -6.32 2.96 4.16
N THR A 197 -5.95 3.57 3.04
CA THR A 197 -4.84 3.11 2.19
C THR A 197 -3.78 4.20 2.13
N ARG A 198 -2.51 3.84 1.96
CA ARG A 198 -1.43 4.80 1.70
C ARG A 198 -0.77 4.52 0.35
N TYR A 199 -0.54 5.56 -0.42
CA TYR A 199 0.36 5.55 -1.56
C TYR A 199 1.70 6.16 -1.13
N GLY A 200 2.82 5.53 -1.49
CA GLY A 200 4.16 5.99 -1.12
C GLY A 200 4.65 5.39 0.20
N ASP A 201 5.01 6.23 1.17
CA ASP A 201 5.44 5.80 2.50
C ASP A 201 4.30 5.07 3.24
N PRO A 202 4.50 3.84 3.73
CA PRO A 202 3.45 3.09 4.43
C PRO A 202 3.17 3.62 5.84
N ARG A 203 4.03 4.48 6.39
CA ARG A 203 3.90 5.00 7.75
C ARG A 203 2.98 6.23 7.79
N PRO A 204 2.22 6.42 8.88
CA PRO A 204 1.61 7.72 9.15
C PRO A 204 2.71 8.79 9.35
N TYR A 205 2.35 10.05 9.13
CA TYR A 205 3.16 11.17 9.63
C TYR A 205 3.28 11.07 11.15
N GLY A 206 4.43 11.46 11.69
CA GLY A 206 4.59 11.61 13.13
C GLY A 206 4.91 13.03 13.52
N GLN A 207 4.96 13.27 14.83
CA GLN A 207 5.08 14.59 15.42
C GLN A 207 6.52 15.13 15.39
N MET A 208 6.66 16.44 15.65
CA MET A 208 7.95 17.15 15.63
C MET A 208 9.00 16.61 16.61
N ASN A 209 8.58 15.89 17.66
CA ASN A 209 9.48 15.26 18.63
C ASN A 209 10.30 14.07 18.07
N GLN A 210 10.13 13.74 16.79
CA GLN A 210 11.06 12.86 16.06
C GLN A 210 12.42 13.54 15.78
N PHE A 211 12.45 14.87 15.78
CA PHE A 211 13.67 15.66 15.68
C PHE A 211 14.19 16.01 17.07
N LYS A 212 15.47 16.34 17.18
CA LYS A 212 15.90 17.17 18.32
C LYS A 212 15.40 18.59 18.07
N LEU A 213 14.78 19.17 19.09
CA LEU A 213 14.15 20.48 19.02
C LEU A 213 14.85 21.41 19.99
N TYR A 214 15.14 22.63 19.53
CA TYR A 214 15.74 23.67 20.34
C TYR A 214 14.82 24.89 20.38
N ASP A 215 14.66 25.47 21.57
CA ASP A 215 13.86 26.67 21.76
C ASP A 215 14.61 27.93 21.29
N VAL A 216 13.98 29.11 21.40
CA VAL A 216 14.60 30.38 20.93
C VAL A 216 15.88 30.78 21.70
N GLU A 217 16.15 30.16 22.85
CA GLU A 217 17.38 30.33 23.62
C GLU A 217 18.45 29.28 23.25
N GLY A 218 18.14 28.37 22.32
CA GLY A 218 18.98 27.27 21.90
C GLY A 218 18.96 26.09 22.88
N LYS A 219 18.01 26.03 23.80
CA LYS A 219 17.90 24.94 24.77
C LYS A 219 17.12 23.78 24.18
N GLU A 220 17.71 22.58 24.25
CA GLU A 220 17.08 21.35 23.77
C GLU A 220 15.82 21.00 24.60
N GLY A 221 14.78 20.49 23.94
CA GLY A 221 13.60 19.89 24.56
C GLY A 221 12.29 20.15 23.83
N GLY A 222 12.21 21.22 23.03
CA GLY A 222 11.00 21.63 22.33
C GLY A 222 11.14 23.02 21.71
N LEU A 223 10.14 23.43 20.95
CA LEU A 223 10.03 24.77 20.37
C LEU A 223 9.42 25.74 21.38
N THR A 224 9.73 27.03 21.26
CA THR A 224 9.05 28.09 22.01
C THR A 224 7.69 28.37 21.39
N ALA A 225 6.62 28.01 22.09
CA ALA A 225 5.25 28.34 21.71
C ALA A 225 4.80 29.61 22.46
N THR A 226 4.66 30.72 21.75
CA THR A 226 4.16 32.00 22.30
C THR A 226 2.69 32.18 21.94
N TYR A 227 1.85 32.29 22.96
CA TYR A 227 0.40 32.45 22.83
C TYR A 227 0.01 33.90 23.11
N ILE A 228 -0.44 34.61 22.08
CA ILE A 228 -1.01 35.95 22.17
C ILE A 228 -2.53 35.81 22.06
N ASP A 229 -3.27 36.20 23.09
CA ASP A 229 -4.74 36.12 23.12
C ASP A 229 -5.41 37.29 22.38
N ASN A 230 -4.71 38.41 22.20
CA ASN A 230 -5.20 39.54 21.44
C ASN A 230 -4.08 40.31 20.73
N VAL A 231 -3.99 40.15 19.41
CA VAL A 231 -2.96 40.79 18.56
C VAL A 231 -2.98 42.31 18.59
N ALA A 232 -4.12 42.95 18.89
CA ALA A 232 -4.18 44.42 18.95
C ALA A 232 -3.47 44.97 20.19
N THR A 233 -3.46 44.20 21.29
CA THR A 233 -2.74 44.55 22.52
C THR A 233 -1.36 43.93 22.59
N ASN A 234 -1.11 42.90 21.76
CA ASN A 234 0.07 42.06 21.81
C ASN A 234 0.33 41.47 23.22
N HIS A 235 -0.75 41.22 23.95
CA HIS A 235 -0.70 40.61 25.28
C HIS A 235 -0.30 39.14 25.15
N VAL A 236 0.79 38.78 25.82
CA VAL A 236 1.26 37.38 25.87
C VAL A 236 0.50 36.69 26.98
N PHE A 237 -0.41 35.80 26.60
CA PHE A 237 -1.19 34.98 27.53
C PHE A 237 -0.30 33.96 28.24
N THR A 238 0.52 33.23 27.48
CA THR A 238 1.53 32.32 28.03
C THR A 238 2.63 32.05 27.00
N VAL A 239 3.78 31.59 27.51
CA VAL A 239 4.83 30.97 26.69
C VAL A 239 5.05 29.55 27.20
N ARG A 240 5.16 28.58 26.29
CA ARG A 240 5.41 27.16 26.60
C ARG A 240 6.62 26.66 25.81
N ASN A 241 7.24 25.60 26.32
CA ASN A 241 8.16 24.77 25.54
C ASN A 241 7.38 23.54 25.08
N GLU A 242 7.25 23.35 23.76
CA GLU A 242 6.40 22.31 23.17
C GLU A 242 7.21 21.43 22.23
N SER A 243 7.21 20.13 22.50
CA SER A 243 7.92 19.14 21.68
C SER A 243 7.09 18.63 20.49
N THR A 244 5.81 19.00 20.42
CA THR A 244 4.85 18.59 19.39
C THR A 244 3.98 19.78 18.99
N ILE A 245 3.51 19.81 17.75
CA ILE A 245 2.51 20.78 17.27
C ILE A 245 1.30 19.97 16.81
N ASP A 246 0.48 19.53 17.78
CA ASP A 246 -0.63 18.60 17.53
C ASP A 246 -1.94 19.18 18.07
N TYR A 247 -2.64 19.88 17.18
CA TYR A 247 -3.92 20.54 17.47
C TYR A 247 -4.92 20.27 16.32
N GLU A 248 -4.90 19.04 15.80
CA GLU A 248 -5.55 18.67 14.53
C GLU A 248 -7.00 18.19 14.67
N ASN A 249 -7.42 17.75 15.86
CA ASN A 249 -8.75 17.17 16.08
C ASN A 249 -9.36 17.56 17.43
N LEU A 250 -10.60 17.16 17.67
CA LEU A 250 -11.36 17.54 18.88
C LEU A 250 -10.70 17.10 20.20
N GLU A 251 -9.88 16.05 20.19
CA GLU A 251 -9.14 15.61 21.37
C GLU A 251 -7.86 16.44 21.55
N THR A 252 -7.10 16.66 20.47
CA THR A 252 -5.79 17.32 20.58
C THR A 252 -5.88 18.84 20.70
N VAL A 253 -6.97 19.46 20.25
CA VAL A 253 -7.23 20.90 20.50
C VAL A 253 -7.44 21.22 21.99
N GLU A 254 -7.75 20.23 22.83
CA GLU A 254 -7.85 20.43 24.29
C GLU A 254 -6.48 20.69 24.94
N ASN A 255 -5.37 20.44 24.24
CA ASN A 255 -4.02 20.70 24.74
C ASN A 255 -3.64 22.20 24.75
N PHE A 256 -4.45 23.05 24.09
CA PHE A 256 -4.23 24.49 24.11
C PHE A 256 -4.29 25.05 25.55
N PRO A 257 -3.72 26.24 25.81
CA PRO A 257 -3.83 26.84 27.14
C PRO A 257 -5.27 27.06 27.60
N ASP A 258 -5.60 26.48 28.76
CA ASP A 258 -6.90 26.63 29.41
C ASP A 258 -7.32 28.10 29.54
N GLY A 259 -8.51 28.42 29.07
CA GLY A 259 -9.09 29.76 29.16
C GLY A 259 -8.56 30.77 28.14
N MET A 260 -7.73 30.34 27.18
CA MET A 260 -7.32 31.19 26.06
C MET A 260 -8.51 31.53 25.16
N ASP A 261 -8.67 32.81 24.82
CA ASP A 261 -9.57 33.26 23.75
C ASP A 261 -8.83 33.22 22.41
N PHE A 262 -9.41 32.53 21.42
CA PHE A 262 -8.84 32.43 20.08
C PHE A 262 -9.25 33.58 19.16
N ASN A 263 -10.19 34.43 19.57
CA ASN A 263 -10.63 35.56 18.76
C ASN A 263 -9.52 36.62 18.65
N ASN A 264 -9.00 36.84 17.44
CA ASN A 264 -7.85 37.70 17.20
C ASN A 264 -6.60 37.26 17.98
N ALA A 265 -6.46 35.96 18.23
CA ALA A 265 -5.24 35.40 18.80
C ALA A 265 -4.16 35.22 17.74
N LYS A 266 -2.92 35.10 18.20
CA LYS A 266 -1.78 34.65 17.39
C LYS A 266 -0.95 33.67 18.20
N ILE A 267 -0.60 32.55 17.59
CA ILE A 267 0.29 31.57 18.19
C ILE A 267 1.51 31.44 17.30
N THR A 268 2.70 31.48 17.91
CA THR A 268 3.97 31.31 17.21
C THR A 268 4.72 30.16 17.84
N TRP A 269 5.04 29.13 17.06
CA TRP A 269 6.05 28.12 17.41
C TRP A 269 7.36 28.49 16.73
N GLU A 270 8.42 28.72 17.51
CA GLU A 270 9.72 29.20 17.03
C GLU A 270 10.87 28.40 17.67
N GLY A 271 11.91 28.13 16.88
CA GLY A 271 13.09 27.38 17.31
C GLY A 271 13.82 26.72 16.15
N ASP A 272 14.72 25.79 16.48
CA ASP A 272 15.50 25.01 15.52
C ASP A 272 15.14 23.52 15.58
N ILE A 273 15.28 22.84 14.44
CA ILE A 273 15.11 21.38 14.32
C ILE A 273 16.41 20.73 13.84
N GLU A 274 16.80 19.63 14.45
CA GLU A 274 17.97 18.83 14.05
C GLU A 274 17.53 17.38 13.74
N PRO A 275 17.72 16.91 12.49
CA PRO A 275 17.42 15.53 12.10
C PRO A 275 18.40 14.54 12.71
N LEU A 276 17.92 13.33 12.99
CA LEU A 276 18.75 12.23 13.48
C LEU A 276 19.48 11.47 12.36
N GLU A 277 19.05 11.67 11.11
CA GLU A 277 19.61 11.03 9.92
C GLU A 277 19.52 11.94 8.68
N ASP A 278 20.39 11.70 7.70
CA ASP A 278 20.35 12.41 6.42
C ASP A 278 19.27 11.84 5.50
N GLY A 279 18.45 12.69 4.89
CA GLY A 279 17.43 12.25 3.97
C GLY A 279 16.45 13.32 3.53
N VAL A 280 15.44 12.89 2.77
CA VAL A 280 14.31 13.75 2.39
C VAL A 280 13.23 13.63 3.45
N TYR A 281 13.05 14.68 4.23
CA TYR A 281 11.94 14.80 5.18
C TYR A 281 10.73 15.43 4.50
N ARG A 282 9.54 14.88 4.80
CA ARG A 282 8.26 15.38 4.29
C ARG A 282 7.44 15.87 5.45
N PHE A 283 7.08 17.13 5.41
CA PHE A 283 6.24 17.76 6.42
C PHE A 283 4.81 17.89 5.91
N LEU A 284 3.86 17.77 6.81
CA LEU A 284 2.44 18.04 6.58
C LEU A 284 2.03 19.14 7.55
N LEU A 285 1.44 20.21 7.03
CA LEU A 285 0.82 21.24 7.85
C LEU A 285 -0.69 21.06 7.77
N TYR A 286 -1.29 20.62 8.87
CA TYR A 286 -2.73 20.65 9.07
C TYR A 286 -3.12 22.01 9.65
N TYR A 287 -4.03 22.74 9.00
CA TYR A 287 -4.34 24.11 9.43
C TYR A 287 -5.78 24.51 9.14
N ALA A 288 -6.27 25.41 10.00
CA ALA A 288 -7.39 26.30 9.78
C ALA A 288 -7.04 27.65 10.41
N GLY A 289 -7.65 28.75 9.93
CA GLY A 289 -7.27 30.10 10.36
C GLY A 289 -5.98 30.60 9.68
N TYR A 290 -5.40 31.68 10.23
CA TYR A 290 -4.18 32.36 9.76
C TYR A 290 -3.38 32.93 10.93
#